data_AF-A0A836M2L9-F1
#
_entry.id   AF-A0A836M2L9-F1
#
_cell.length_a   1.000
_cell.length_b   1.000
_cell.length_c   1.000
_cell.angle_alpha   90.00
_cell.angle_beta   90.00
_cell.angle_gamma   90.00
#
_symmetry.space_group_name_H-M   'P 1'
#
loop_
_entity.id
_entity.type
_entity.pdbx_description
1 polymer ?
#
loop_
_entity_poly.entity_id
_entity_poly.type
_entity_poly.pdbx_seq_one_letter_code
_entity_poly.pdbx_strand_id
1 'polypeptide(L)'
;MNEKQTRCPKCLTVYKVSLTQLTVAQGMVCCPKCNLNFNALTNLVNVEQPETVNSSALAHGSMQTRYMTHSHVLDIFDQKVENSNIDLLTYLNNLNYFHNEPINALPNLNLAEQATSPEQDNGKKHSWLYYTLWSSANLILILVFTFQILWFNPKLMQQSPAISHAFNYVCQILHCNKSAEQYQLLYIEKVKLRKIGTEHTQLSGVLINQNNKSIELPNLKLSFGKETDQEEIIFTPQQYLVENLRGIQRIPTNTPFRFQVELNKSKKSLVNYRLEIVHP
;
A
#
# COMPACT_ATOMS: atom_id res chain seq x y z
N MET A 1 -27.33 -34.79 44.62
CA MET A 1 -27.41 -33.69 43.63
C MET A 1 -26.76 -34.21 42.35
N ASN A 2 -27.46 -34.17 41.21
CA ASN A 2 -26.94 -34.67 39.94
C ASN A 2 -25.83 -33.73 39.44
N GLU A 3 -24.57 -34.16 39.52
CA GLU A 3 -23.42 -33.41 39.00
C GLU A 3 -23.21 -33.78 37.53
N LYS A 4 -23.03 -32.78 36.67
CA LYS A 4 -22.67 -32.96 35.26
C LYS A 4 -21.26 -32.45 35.02
N GLN A 5 -20.57 -32.97 34.01
CA GLN A 5 -19.24 -32.48 33.61
C GLN A 5 -19.38 -31.69 32.31
N THR A 6 -18.68 -30.56 32.22
CA THR A 6 -18.64 -29.73 31.01
C THR A 6 -17.20 -29.42 30.64
N ARG A 7 -16.93 -29.32 29.33
CA ARG A 7 -15.60 -29.06 28.77
C ARG A 7 -15.54 -27.65 28.19
N CYS A 8 -14.55 -26.86 28.60
CA CYS A 8 -14.35 -25.54 28.01
C CYS A 8 -13.85 -25.65 26.55
N PRO A 9 -14.43 -24.94 25.58
CA PRO A 9 -14.00 -25.01 24.18
C PRO A 9 -12.63 -24.35 23.92
N LYS A 10 -12.18 -23.40 24.75
CA LYS A 10 -10.90 -22.69 24.58
C LYS A 10 -9.71 -23.41 25.20
N CYS A 11 -9.85 -23.89 26.44
CA CYS A 11 -8.73 -24.52 27.16
C CYS A 11 -8.92 -26.03 27.37
N LEU A 12 -10.00 -26.60 26.85
CA LEU A 12 -10.35 -28.03 26.87
C LEU A 12 -10.40 -28.65 28.28
N THR A 13 -10.43 -27.81 29.31
CA THR A 13 -10.44 -28.25 30.70
C THR A 13 -11.86 -28.69 31.07
N VAL A 14 -11.96 -29.90 31.61
CA VAL A 14 -13.22 -30.49 32.08
C VAL A 14 -13.39 -30.15 33.54
N TYR A 15 -14.58 -29.67 33.91
CA TYR A 15 -14.91 -29.40 35.30
C TYR A 15 -16.38 -29.73 35.57
N LYS A 16 -16.69 -29.89 36.86
CA LYS A 16 -18.03 -30.25 37.32
C LYS A 16 -18.90 -29.01 37.44
N VAL A 17 -20.14 -29.14 37.01
CA VAL A 17 -21.20 -28.13 37.13
C VAL A 17 -22.43 -28.79 37.75
N SER A 18 -23.01 -28.14 38.76
CA SER A 18 -24.25 -28.61 39.37
C SER A 18 -25.45 -28.12 38.58
N LEU A 19 -26.55 -28.90 38.58
CA LEU A 19 -27.79 -28.47 37.92
C LEU A 19 -28.32 -27.15 38.47
N THR A 20 -28.18 -26.89 39.77
CA THR A 20 -28.61 -25.62 40.39
C THR A 20 -27.82 -24.43 39.85
N GLN A 21 -26.51 -24.57 39.66
CA GLN A 21 -25.67 -23.52 39.04
C GLN A 21 -26.07 -23.28 37.59
N LEU A 22 -26.36 -24.34 36.84
CA LEU A 22 -26.80 -24.23 35.45
C LEU A 22 -28.17 -23.57 35.34
N THR A 23 -29.11 -23.87 36.23
CA THR A 23 -30.44 -23.25 36.24
C THR A 23 -30.36 -21.75 36.54
N VAL A 24 -29.59 -21.35 37.56
CA VAL A 24 -29.46 -19.93 37.95
C VAL A 24 -28.78 -19.11 36.85
N ALA A 25 -27.77 -19.67 36.20
CA ALA A 25 -26.99 -18.96 35.18
C ALA A 25 -27.50 -19.20 33.74
N GLN A 26 -28.71 -19.74 33.57
CA GLN A 26 -29.30 -20.06 32.26
C GLN A 26 -28.36 -20.89 31.36
N GLY A 27 -27.56 -21.77 31.97
CA GLY A 27 -26.59 -22.61 31.28
C GLY A 27 -25.26 -21.96 30.91
N MET A 28 -25.08 -20.66 31.17
CA MET A 28 -23.83 -19.94 30.92
C MET A 28 -22.89 -20.09 32.10
N VAL A 29 -21.63 -20.44 31.83
CA VAL A 29 -20.60 -20.61 32.85
C VAL A 29 -19.30 -19.93 32.42
N CYS A 30 -18.58 -19.40 33.40
CA CYS A 30 -17.23 -18.90 33.20
C CYS A 30 -16.21 -20.01 33.50
N CYS A 31 -15.30 -20.27 32.57
CA CYS A 31 -14.24 -21.25 32.79
C CYS A 31 -13.24 -20.72 33.83
N PRO A 32 -13.00 -21.42 34.96
CA PRO A 32 -12.09 -20.96 36.01
C PRO A 32 -10.62 -20.92 35.57
N LYS A 33 -10.26 -21.57 34.45
CA LYS A 33 -8.87 -21.63 33.96
C LYS A 33 -8.53 -20.54 32.94
N CYS A 34 -9.49 -20.13 32.10
CA CYS A 34 -9.22 -19.24 30.98
C CYS A 34 -10.20 -18.06 30.86
N ASN A 35 -11.11 -17.92 31.83
CA ASN A 35 -12.14 -16.90 31.92
C ASN A 35 -13.02 -16.74 30.67
N LEU A 36 -13.13 -17.80 29.85
CA LEU A 36 -14.10 -17.81 28.75
C LEU A 36 -15.50 -18.06 29.31
N ASN A 37 -16.45 -17.19 28.96
CA ASN A 37 -17.87 -17.43 29.15
C ASN A 37 -18.41 -18.27 28.00
N PHE A 38 -19.03 -19.41 28.30
CA PHE A 38 -19.60 -20.31 27.29
C PHE A 38 -20.82 -21.05 27.85
N ASN A 39 -21.63 -21.63 26.96
CA ASN A 39 -22.76 -22.45 27.35
C ASN A 39 -22.28 -23.86 27.75
N ALA A 40 -22.52 -24.23 29.02
CA ALA A 40 -22.10 -25.51 29.56
C ALA A 40 -22.89 -26.70 28.98
N LEU A 41 -24.16 -26.50 28.60
CA LEU A 41 -25.08 -27.57 28.17
C LEU A 41 -24.69 -28.12 26.80
N THR A 42 -24.15 -27.28 25.93
CA THR A 42 -23.68 -27.70 24.59
C THR A 42 -22.33 -28.42 24.64
N ASN A 43 -21.61 -28.35 25.76
CA ASN A 43 -20.29 -28.94 25.94
C ASN A 43 -20.26 -29.95 27.10
N LEU A 44 -21.40 -30.58 27.41
CA LEU A 44 -21.49 -31.63 28.43
C LEU A 44 -20.72 -32.88 27.97
N VAL A 45 -19.95 -33.44 28.89
CA VAL A 45 -19.24 -34.71 28.70
C VAL A 45 -20.01 -35.78 29.47
N ASN A 46 -20.52 -36.78 28.75
CA ASN A 46 -21.05 -37.98 29.40
C ASN A 46 -19.88 -38.78 29.97
N VAL A 47 -19.94 -39.08 31.27
CA VAL A 47 -19.04 -40.01 31.92
C VAL A 47 -19.71 -41.38 31.90
N GLU A 48 -19.62 -42.07 30.77
CA GLU A 48 -19.71 -43.54 30.79
C GLU A 48 -18.33 -44.10 31.17
N GLN A 49 -18.32 -45.08 32.08
CA GLN A 49 -17.14 -45.85 32.49
C GLN A 49 -16.45 -46.54 31.29
N PRO A 50 -15.15 -46.90 31.40
CA PRO A 50 -14.34 -47.25 30.25
C PRO A 50 -14.60 -48.68 29.78
N GLU A 51 -15.03 -48.86 28.53
CA GLU A 51 -14.90 -50.12 27.81
C GLU A 51 -14.25 -49.91 26.43
N THR A 52 -13.01 -50.39 26.35
CA THR A 52 -12.34 -51.06 25.23
C THR A 52 -12.64 -50.68 23.77
N VAL A 53 -11.59 -50.16 23.14
CA VAL A 53 -11.15 -50.30 21.74
C VAL A 53 -11.92 -51.34 20.89
N ASN A 54 -12.44 -50.90 19.74
CA ASN A 54 -12.18 -51.53 18.43
C ASN A 54 -12.49 -50.57 17.27
N SER A 55 -11.45 -50.30 16.49
CA SER A 55 -11.52 -49.63 15.20
C SER A 55 -12.06 -50.58 14.14
N SER A 56 -13.24 -50.30 13.59
CA SER A 56 -13.60 -50.63 12.20
C SER A 56 -15.04 -50.21 11.88
N ALA A 57 -15.19 -49.21 11.02
CA ALA A 57 -16.06 -49.23 9.83
C ALA A 57 -16.35 -47.79 9.35
N LEU A 58 -15.76 -47.42 8.21
CA LEU A 58 -16.39 -46.46 7.31
C LEU A 58 -17.69 -47.08 6.80
N ALA A 59 -18.83 -46.40 6.93
CA ALA A 59 -19.87 -46.34 5.90
C ALA A 59 -21.09 -45.54 6.40
N HIS A 60 -21.37 -44.43 5.70
CA HIS A 60 -22.70 -43.94 5.38
C HIS A 60 -23.75 -43.84 6.52
N GLY A 61 -23.79 -42.69 7.18
CA GLY A 61 -25.03 -42.14 7.74
C GLY A 61 -25.71 -41.28 6.67
N SER A 62 -26.44 -41.92 5.75
CA SER A 62 -27.35 -41.23 4.85
C SER A 62 -28.36 -40.42 5.68
N MET A 63 -28.73 -39.23 5.19
CA MET A 63 -29.96 -38.57 5.64
C MET A 63 -31.14 -39.49 5.33
N GLN A 64 -31.50 -40.33 6.30
CA GLN A 64 -32.82 -40.92 6.33
C GLN A 64 -33.76 -39.84 6.86
N THR A 65 -34.25 -39.02 5.93
CA THR A 65 -35.55 -38.38 6.07
C THR A 65 -36.56 -39.51 6.28
N ARG A 66 -36.82 -39.86 7.55
CA ARG A 66 -38.06 -40.53 7.90
C ARG A 66 -39.15 -39.52 7.57
N TYR A 67 -39.75 -39.68 6.39
CA TYR A 67 -41.06 -39.13 6.08
C TYR A 67 -42.02 -39.75 7.10
N MET A 68 -42.24 -39.05 8.21
CA MET A 68 -43.33 -39.36 9.12
C MET A 68 -44.62 -39.16 8.35
N THR A 69 -45.42 -40.22 8.29
CA THR A 69 -46.79 -40.23 7.80
C THR A 69 -47.55 -39.04 8.40
N HIS A 70 -48.28 -38.34 7.55
CA HIS A 70 -48.88 -37.00 7.76
C HIS A 70 -49.99 -36.92 8.83
N SER A 71 -50.07 -37.88 9.76
CA SER A 71 -51.14 -37.99 10.76
C SER A 71 -50.71 -37.67 12.21
N HIS A 72 -49.41 -37.54 12.49
CA HIS A 72 -48.90 -37.41 13.88
C HIS A 72 -48.02 -36.17 14.10
N VAL A 73 -48.08 -35.19 13.20
CA VAL A 73 -47.32 -33.94 13.33
C VAL A 73 -47.90 -33.06 14.45
N LEU A 74 -49.20 -33.20 14.74
CA LEU A 74 -49.88 -32.36 15.72
C LEU A 74 -49.61 -32.77 17.17
N ASP A 75 -49.30 -34.04 17.44
CA ASP A 75 -49.06 -34.53 18.81
C ASP A 75 -47.79 -33.95 19.45
N ILE A 76 -46.87 -33.40 18.65
CA ILE A 76 -45.69 -32.68 19.15
C ILE A 76 -46.10 -31.44 19.96
N PHE A 77 -47.22 -30.81 19.59
CA PHE A 77 -47.72 -29.62 20.27
C PHE A 77 -48.31 -29.92 21.65
N ASP A 78 -48.70 -31.17 21.90
CA ASP A 78 -49.20 -31.66 23.19
C ASP A 78 -48.10 -32.27 24.07
N GLN A 79 -46.84 -32.27 23.60
CA GLN A 79 -45.72 -32.80 24.37
C GLN A 79 -45.35 -31.87 25.53
N LYS A 80 -45.15 -32.49 26.70
CA LYS A 80 -44.75 -31.83 27.95
C LYS A 80 -43.32 -32.19 28.33
N VAL A 81 -42.52 -31.20 28.73
CA VAL A 81 -41.16 -31.43 29.26
C VAL A 81 -41.25 -31.91 30.71
N GLU A 82 -40.37 -32.81 31.14
CA GLU A 82 -40.32 -33.30 32.52
C GLU A 82 -40.29 -32.15 33.53
N ASN A 83 -41.20 -32.20 34.52
CA ASN A 83 -41.42 -31.18 35.56
C ASN A 83 -42.07 -29.86 35.10
N SER A 84 -42.48 -29.72 33.84
CA SER A 84 -43.28 -28.57 33.39
C SER A 84 -44.77 -28.81 33.61
N ASN A 85 -45.54 -27.75 33.86
CA ASN A 85 -47.01 -27.84 33.98
C ASN A 85 -47.74 -27.47 32.67
N ILE A 86 -47.02 -26.99 31.66
CA ILE A 86 -47.58 -26.49 30.39
C ILE A 86 -47.10 -27.30 29.19
N ASP A 87 -47.96 -27.45 28.18
CA ASP A 87 -47.64 -28.15 26.94
C ASP A 87 -47.01 -27.19 25.92
N LEU A 88 -46.30 -27.73 24.93
CA LEU A 88 -45.52 -26.95 23.96
C LEU A 88 -46.37 -25.89 23.23
N LEU A 89 -47.60 -26.22 22.84
CA LEU A 89 -48.50 -25.25 22.20
C LEU A 89 -48.77 -24.02 23.07
N THR A 90 -49.04 -24.26 24.36
CA THR A 90 -49.34 -23.22 25.34
C THR A 90 -48.11 -22.35 25.58
N TYR A 91 -46.93 -22.95 25.58
CA TYR A 91 -45.66 -22.24 25.66
C TYR A 91 -45.43 -21.35 24.44
N LEU A 92 -45.56 -21.89 23.22
CA LEU A 92 -45.30 -21.17 21.97
C LEU A 92 -46.24 -19.96 21.78
N ASN A 93 -47.52 -20.10 22.10
CA ASN A 93 -48.48 -19.01 22.00
C ASN A 93 -48.21 -17.87 23.00
N ASN A 94 -47.50 -18.16 24.10
CA ASN A 94 -47.24 -17.19 25.17
C ASN A 94 -45.74 -16.83 25.29
N LEU A 95 -44.92 -17.12 24.27
CA LEU A 95 -43.47 -16.86 24.28
C LEU A 95 -43.13 -15.39 24.60
N ASN A 96 -43.93 -14.43 24.09
CA ASN A 96 -43.75 -13.01 24.37
C ASN A 96 -44.17 -12.58 25.78
N TYR A 97 -44.96 -13.40 26.49
CA TYR A 97 -45.29 -13.14 27.89
C TYR A 97 -44.14 -13.53 28.83
N PHE A 98 -43.38 -14.58 28.46
CA PHE A 98 -42.24 -15.08 29.23
C PHE A 98 -40.90 -14.41 28.88
N HIS A 99 -40.79 -13.75 27.71
CA HIS A 99 -39.62 -12.96 27.30
C HIS A 99 -40.00 -11.48 27.14
N ASN A 100 -39.64 -10.65 28.12
CA ASN A 100 -39.89 -9.21 28.14
C ASN A 100 -38.83 -8.41 27.35
N GLU A 101 -37.81 -9.07 26.79
CA GLU A 101 -36.76 -8.42 26.02
C GLU A 101 -37.06 -8.55 24.52
N PRO A 102 -37.04 -7.44 23.75
CA PRO A 102 -37.41 -7.48 22.34
C PRO A 102 -36.44 -8.38 21.56
N ILE A 103 -37.01 -9.31 20.79
CA ILE A 103 -36.28 -10.20 19.88
C ILE A 103 -35.70 -9.36 18.73
N ASN A 104 -34.50 -8.82 18.94
CA ASN A 104 -33.71 -8.13 17.91
C ASN A 104 -32.64 -9.04 17.28
N ALA A 105 -32.69 -10.36 17.52
CA ALA A 105 -31.74 -11.31 16.98
C ALA A 105 -32.36 -12.13 15.84
N LEU A 106 -32.47 -11.53 14.66
CA LEU A 106 -32.42 -12.31 13.42
C LEU A 106 -30.95 -12.74 13.24
N PRO A 107 -30.65 -14.02 12.91
CA PRO A 107 -29.28 -14.41 12.59
C PRO A 107 -28.92 -13.78 11.25
N ASN A 108 -28.29 -12.61 11.30
CA ASN A 108 -27.60 -12.05 10.14
C ASN A 108 -26.39 -12.93 9.85
N LEU A 109 -26.36 -13.52 8.66
CA LEU A 109 -25.23 -14.28 8.16
C LEU A 109 -24.06 -13.31 7.89
N ASN A 110 -23.33 -12.95 8.94
CA ASN A 110 -22.14 -12.09 8.87
C ASN A 110 -20.95 -12.89 8.36
N LEU A 111 -20.79 -12.96 7.04
CA LEU A 111 -19.63 -13.54 6.35
C LEU A 111 -18.38 -12.65 6.37
N ALA A 112 -18.36 -11.58 7.16
CA ALA A 112 -17.25 -10.64 7.24
C ALA A 112 -16.89 -10.22 8.68
N GLU A 113 -17.31 -10.96 9.71
CA GLU A 113 -16.90 -10.66 11.09
C GLU A 113 -15.57 -11.37 11.39
N GLN A 114 -14.48 -10.77 10.93
CA GLN A 114 -13.15 -11.14 11.40
C GLN A 114 -13.04 -10.71 12.86
N ALA A 115 -13.23 -11.70 13.74
CA ALA A 115 -13.13 -11.66 15.20
C ALA A 115 -12.39 -10.44 15.77
N THR A 116 -13.16 -9.41 16.15
CA THR A 116 -12.77 -8.55 17.27
C THR A 116 -13.70 -8.88 18.42
N SER A 117 -13.10 -9.19 19.56
CA SER A 117 -13.82 -9.53 20.79
C SER A 117 -14.62 -8.30 21.23
N PRO A 118 -15.79 -8.44 21.88
CA PRO A 118 -16.44 -7.31 22.55
C PRO A 118 -15.63 -7.04 23.82
N GLU A 119 -14.49 -6.37 23.66
CA GLU A 119 -13.92 -5.61 24.75
C GLU A 119 -14.93 -4.51 25.04
N GLN A 120 -15.36 -4.44 26.29
CA GLN A 120 -16.29 -3.45 26.80
C GLN A 120 -15.66 -2.05 26.64
N ASP A 121 -15.82 -1.48 25.45
CA ASP A 121 -15.38 -0.13 25.14
C ASP A 121 -16.36 0.82 25.84
N ASN A 122 -16.01 1.18 27.06
CA ASN A 122 -16.49 2.40 27.69
C ASN A 122 -16.20 3.52 26.70
N GLY A 123 -17.19 3.88 25.88
CA GLY A 123 -17.09 4.80 24.76
C GLY A 123 -16.52 6.15 25.20
N LYS A 124 -15.19 6.23 25.30
CA LYS A 124 -14.45 7.47 25.32
C LYS A 124 -14.58 7.99 23.91
N LYS A 125 -15.66 8.76 23.66
CA LYS A 125 -15.84 9.52 22.42
C LYS A 125 -14.49 10.14 22.09
N HIS A 126 -13.84 9.64 21.03
CA HIS A 126 -12.51 10.12 20.68
C HIS A 126 -12.59 11.64 20.58
N SER A 127 -11.78 12.32 21.39
CA SER A 127 -11.78 13.78 21.46
C SER A 127 -11.66 14.34 20.05
N TRP A 128 -12.37 15.41 19.71
CA TRP A 128 -12.28 16.06 18.40
C TRP A 128 -10.81 16.36 18.01
N LEU A 129 -9.95 16.59 19.00
CA LEU A 129 -8.49 16.72 18.85
C LEU A 129 -7.81 15.49 18.24
N TYR A 130 -8.30 14.28 18.50
CA TYR A 130 -7.79 13.04 17.90
C TYR A 130 -8.00 13.07 16.38
N TYR A 131 -9.22 13.41 15.92
CA TYR A 131 -9.53 13.48 14.50
C TYR A 131 -8.77 14.61 13.79
N THR A 132 -8.62 15.77 14.43
CA THR A 132 -7.84 16.87 13.83
C THR A 132 -6.36 16.53 13.75
N LEU A 133 -5.79 15.85 14.76
CA LEU A 133 -4.41 15.39 14.74
C LEU A 133 -4.18 14.37 13.61
N TRP A 134 -5.05 13.36 13.50
CA TRP A 134 -4.95 12.36 12.43
C TRP A 134 -5.19 12.94 11.04
N SER A 135 -6.10 13.90 10.92
CA SER A 135 -6.32 14.62 9.66
C SER A 135 -5.09 15.42 9.26
N SER A 136 -4.44 16.12 10.20
CA SER A 136 -3.20 16.86 9.94
C SER A 136 -2.06 15.93 9.52
N ALA A 137 -1.93 14.77 10.15
CA ALA A 137 -0.91 13.78 9.81
C ALA A 137 -1.11 13.22 8.38
N ASN A 138 -2.34 12.89 8.00
CA ASN A 138 -2.65 12.44 6.64
C ASN A 138 -2.43 13.55 5.61
N LEU A 139 -2.79 14.78 5.92
CA LEU A 139 -2.57 15.94 5.04
C LEU A 139 -1.08 16.20 4.81
N ILE A 140 -0.25 16.11 5.86
CA ILE A 140 1.21 16.22 5.75
C ILE A 140 1.75 15.08 4.87
N LEU A 141 1.26 13.85 5.06
CA LEU A 141 1.69 12.70 4.25
C LEU A 141 1.35 12.89 2.76
N ILE A 142 0.15 13.40 2.45
CA ILE A 142 -0.26 13.75 1.08
C ILE A 142 0.63 14.86 0.50
N LEU A 143 0.95 15.89 1.29
CA LEU A 143 1.81 16.99 0.83
C LEU A 143 3.24 16.48 0.53
N VAL A 144 3.80 15.64 1.39
CA VAL A 144 5.11 15.01 1.15
C VAL A 144 5.07 14.14 -0.10
N PHE A 145 4.01 13.34 -0.28
CA PHE A 145 3.87 12.48 -1.46
C PHE A 145 3.74 13.29 -2.76
N THR A 146 2.95 14.37 -2.76
CA THR A 146 2.84 15.26 -3.92
C THR A 146 4.16 15.96 -4.22
N PHE A 147 4.89 16.40 -3.19
CA PHE A 147 6.24 16.95 -3.35
C PHE A 147 7.21 15.92 -3.94
N GLN A 148 7.21 14.68 -3.46
CA GLN A 148 8.03 13.60 -4.02
C GLN A 148 7.70 13.37 -5.50
N ILE A 149 6.42 13.28 -5.88
CA ILE A 149 6.02 13.11 -7.27
C ILE A 149 6.53 14.26 -8.14
N LEU A 150 6.35 15.50 -7.70
CA LEU A 150 6.78 16.68 -8.45
C LEU A 150 8.31 16.76 -8.56
N TRP A 151 9.03 16.42 -7.50
CA TRP A 151 10.49 16.41 -7.46
C TRP A 151 11.09 15.37 -8.41
N PHE A 152 10.54 14.14 -8.41
CA PHE A 152 11.05 13.04 -9.24
C PHE A 152 10.53 13.05 -10.69
N ASN A 153 9.41 13.75 -10.99
CA ASN A 153 8.82 13.83 -12.34
C ASN A 153 8.68 15.28 -12.83
N PRO A 154 9.78 15.96 -13.22
CA PRO A 154 9.74 17.36 -13.65
C PRO A 154 8.97 17.61 -14.94
N LYS A 155 8.68 16.57 -15.73
CA LYS A 155 7.86 16.67 -16.95
C LYS A 155 6.41 17.09 -16.65
N LEU A 156 5.87 16.72 -15.48
CA LEU A 156 4.51 17.11 -15.06
C LEU A 156 4.39 18.62 -14.81
N MET A 157 5.50 19.28 -14.44
CA MET A 157 5.54 20.72 -14.22
C MET A 157 5.52 21.53 -15.53
N GLN A 158 6.05 20.97 -16.62
CA GLN A 158 6.11 21.66 -17.92
C GLN A 158 4.77 21.67 -18.67
N GLN A 159 3.88 20.74 -18.36
CA GLN A 159 2.64 20.53 -19.11
C GLN A 159 1.46 21.40 -18.60
N SER A 160 1.59 22.04 -17.42
CA SER A 160 0.54 22.88 -16.85
C SER A 160 1.06 24.24 -16.34
N PRO A 161 0.51 25.37 -16.81
CA PRO A 161 0.98 26.70 -16.42
C PRO A 161 0.67 27.07 -14.96
N ALA A 162 -0.36 26.48 -14.34
CA ALA A 162 -0.72 26.78 -12.95
C ALA A 162 0.31 26.22 -11.94
N ILE A 163 0.80 24.99 -12.16
CA ILE A 163 1.79 24.33 -11.30
C ILE A 163 3.13 25.05 -11.39
N SER A 164 3.52 25.50 -12.60
CA SER A 164 4.77 26.24 -12.78
C SER A 164 4.76 27.59 -12.05
N HIS A 165 3.63 28.31 -12.01
CA HIS A 165 3.51 29.55 -11.23
C HIS A 165 3.60 29.31 -9.71
N ALA A 166 2.88 28.31 -9.19
CA ALA A 166 2.94 27.95 -7.77
C ALA A 166 4.36 27.54 -7.36
N PHE A 167 5.05 26.76 -8.19
CA PHE A 167 6.42 26.34 -7.95
C PHE A 167 7.40 27.52 -8.00
N ASN A 168 7.28 28.43 -8.97
CA ASN A 168 8.13 29.62 -9.05
C ASN A 168 7.98 30.51 -7.79
N TYR A 169 6.76 30.66 -7.26
CA TYR A 169 6.52 31.42 -6.03
C TYR A 169 7.18 30.77 -4.80
N VAL A 170 7.00 29.45 -4.65
CA VAL A 170 7.63 28.67 -3.57
C VAL A 170 9.16 28.69 -3.72
N CYS A 171 9.68 28.59 -4.93
CA CYS A 171 11.11 28.65 -5.23
C CYS A 171 11.75 30.03 -5.01
N GLN A 172 10.99 31.12 -5.14
CA GLN A 172 11.47 32.46 -4.77
C GLN A 172 11.71 32.58 -3.26
N ILE A 173 10.88 31.94 -2.45
CA ILE A 173 11.04 31.88 -0.99
C ILE A 173 12.17 30.92 -0.61
N LEU A 174 12.25 29.77 -1.26
CA LEU A 174 13.19 28.69 -0.95
C LEU A 174 14.52 28.73 -1.72
N HIS A 175 14.82 29.81 -2.47
CA HIS A 175 16.05 29.95 -3.25
C HIS A 175 16.36 28.75 -4.18
N CYS A 176 15.37 28.27 -4.95
CA CYS A 176 15.67 27.24 -5.95
C CYS A 176 16.63 27.77 -7.01
N ASN A 177 17.77 27.10 -7.15
CA ASN A 177 18.72 27.42 -8.21
C ASN A 177 18.18 26.87 -9.54
N LYS A 178 17.60 27.73 -10.39
CA LYS A 178 17.19 27.36 -11.75
C LYS A 178 18.42 27.06 -12.61
N SER A 179 18.81 25.79 -12.71
CA SER A 179 19.97 25.33 -13.49
C SER A 179 19.83 25.62 -14.99
N ALA A 180 18.62 25.47 -15.56
CA ALA A 180 18.40 25.59 -17.00
C ALA A 180 18.63 27.00 -17.58
N GLU A 181 18.32 28.07 -16.83
CA GLU A 181 18.53 29.46 -17.30
C GLU A 181 20.03 29.80 -17.42
N GLN A 182 20.89 29.12 -16.67
CA GLN A 182 22.33 29.43 -16.63
C GLN A 182 23.03 29.12 -17.96
N TYR A 183 22.54 28.14 -18.72
CA TYR A 183 23.11 27.72 -20.01
C TYR A 183 22.75 28.65 -21.18
N GLN A 184 21.82 29.61 -21.02
CA GLN A 184 21.46 30.56 -22.09
C GLN A 184 22.58 31.54 -22.43
N LEU A 185 23.47 31.82 -21.47
CA LEU A 185 24.62 32.71 -21.62
C LEU A 185 25.92 31.96 -21.97
N LEU A 186 25.81 30.66 -22.26
CA LEU A 186 26.91 29.83 -22.72
C LEU A 186 26.83 29.69 -24.23
N TYR A 187 27.90 30.03 -24.93
CA TYR A 187 27.94 29.97 -26.38
C TYR A 187 29.31 29.53 -26.88
N ILE A 188 29.36 29.09 -28.15
CA ILE A 188 30.54 28.55 -28.79
C ILE A 188 31.07 29.55 -29.83
N GLU A 189 32.35 29.89 -29.74
CA GLU A 189 33.07 30.69 -30.72
C GLU A 189 34.16 29.90 -31.43
N LYS A 190 34.59 30.42 -32.59
CA LYS A 190 35.83 30.03 -33.29
C LYS A 190 35.94 28.53 -33.61
N VAL A 191 34.82 27.92 -34.01
CA VAL A 191 34.79 26.52 -34.44
C VAL A 191 35.64 26.34 -35.70
N LYS A 192 36.58 25.38 -35.66
CA LYS A 192 37.51 25.07 -36.75
C LYS A 192 37.62 23.57 -36.95
N LEU A 193 37.50 23.13 -38.21
CA LEU A 193 37.77 21.76 -38.64
C LEU A 193 39.15 21.66 -39.30
N ARG A 194 40.06 20.92 -38.65
CA ARG A 194 41.39 20.60 -39.14
C ARG A 194 41.43 19.14 -39.60
N LYS A 195 41.99 18.88 -40.78
CA LYS A 195 42.19 17.51 -41.27
C LYS A 195 43.51 16.99 -40.69
N ILE A 196 43.46 15.87 -39.95
CA ILE A 196 44.67 15.19 -39.43
C ILE A 196 45.06 14.03 -40.35
N GLY A 197 44.07 13.28 -40.86
CA GLY A 197 44.29 12.12 -41.74
C GLY A 197 43.29 12.07 -42.90
N THR A 198 43.27 10.97 -43.66
CA THR A 198 42.27 10.74 -44.74
C THR A 198 40.86 10.62 -44.17
N GLU A 199 40.72 9.90 -43.06
CA GLU A 199 39.46 9.61 -42.35
C GLU A 199 39.40 10.22 -40.93
N HIS A 200 40.41 11.01 -40.53
CA HIS A 200 40.44 11.67 -39.21
C HIS A 200 40.37 13.18 -39.32
N THR A 201 39.37 13.76 -38.67
CA THR A 201 39.14 15.21 -38.61
C THR A 201 39.12 15.67 -37.17
N GLN A 202 39.84 16.75 -36.88
CA GLN A 202 39.85 17.40 -35.58
C GLN A 202 38.91 18.60 -35.59
N LEU A 203 37.94 18.57 -34.69
CA LEU A 203 37.05 19.68 -34.39
C LEU A 203 37.61 20.43 -33.18
N SER A 204 37.79 21.74 -33.32
CA SER A 204 38.28 22.60 -32.23
C SER A 204 37.39 23.82 -32.10
N GLY A 205 37.22 24.33 -30.89
CA GLY A 205 36.43 25.52 -30.62
C GLY A 205 36.68 26.09 -29.23
N VAL A 206 35.95 27.16 -28.91
CA VAL A 206 36.06 27.85 -27.62
C VAL A 206 34.66 28.02 -27.03
N LEU A 207 34.48 27.56 -25.79
CA LEU A 207 33.30 27.80 -24.97
C LEU A 207 33.52 29.05 -24.11
N ILE A 208 32.55 29.96 -24.10
CA ILE A 208 32.61 31.18 -23.28
C ILE A 208 31.35 31.24 -22.44
N ASN A 209 31.54 31.25 -21.13
CA ASN A 209 30.46 31.43 -20.15
C ASN A 209 30.34 32.92 -19.79
N GLN A 210 29.29 33.60 -20.27
CA GLN A 210 29.01 34.99 -19.90
C GLN A 210 28.22 35.13 -18.59
N ASN A 211 27.93 34.04 -17.90
CA ASN A 211 27.23 34.07 -16.62
C ASN A 211 28.13 34.62 -15.50
N ASN A 212 27.51 35.09 -14.42
CA ASN A 212 28.20 35.57 -13.22
C ASN A 212 28.65 34.44 -12.27
N LYS A 213 28.34 33.18 -12.61
CA LYS A 213 28.69 31.98 -11.86
C LYS A 213 29.38 30.97 -12.75
N SER A 214 30.25 30.14 -12.16
CA SER A 214 30.79 28.96 -12.85
C SER A 214 29.65 27.97 -13.14
N ILE A 215 29.67 27.35 -14.31
CA ILE A 215 28.62 26.42 -14.77
C ILE A 215 29.26 25.04 -15.00
N GLU A 216 28.49 23.97 -14.82
CA GLU A 216 28.95 22.61 -15.11
C GLU A 216 29.14 22.42 -16.62
N LEU A 217 30.17 21.65 -16.96
CA LEU A 217 30.50 21.35 -18.35
C LEU A 217 29.31 20.65 -19.03
N PRO A 218 28.77 21.22 -20.13
CA PRO A 218 27.67 20.61 -20.83
C PRO A 218 28.16 19.47 -21.74
N ASN A 219 27.21 18.70 -22.24
CA ASN A 219 27.44 17.82 -23.37
C ASN A 219 27.37 18.64 -24.67
N LEU A 220 28.16 18.25 -25.67
CA LEU A 220 28.15 18.92 -26.99
C LEU A 220 27.55 17.97 -28.01
N LYS A 221 26.50 18.40 -28.73
CA LYS A 221 25.89 17.63 -29.80
C LYS A 221 26.30 18.19 -31.15
N LEU A 222 26.93 17.35 -31.97
CA LEU A 222 27.28 17.64 -33.35
C LEU A 222 26.31 16.92 -34.26
N SER A 223 25.49 17.68 -35.00
CA SER A 223 24.67 17.17 -36.09
C SER A 223 25.32 17.52 -37.42
N PHE A 224 25.41 16.55 -38.33
CA PHE A 224 25.97 16.76 -39.66
C PHE A 224 25.28 15.84 -40.66
N GLY A 225 25.18 16.28 -41.92
CA GLY A 225 24.48 15.55 -42.96
C GLY A 225 23.59 16.44 -43.82
N LYS A 226 22.85 15.82 -44.73
CA LYS A 226 21.84 16.52 -45.54
C LYS A 226 20.53 16.54 -44.75
N GLU A 227 19.63 17.48 -45.02
CA GLU A 227 18.39 17.64 -44.24
C GLU A 227 17.54 16.37 -44.13
N THR A 228 17.70 15.43 -45.06
CA THR A 228 16.98 14.15 -45.09
C THR A 228 17.67 13.02 -44.33
N ASP A 229 18.97 13.13 -44.04
CA ASP A 229 19.80 12.10 -43.39
C ASP A 229 20.86 12.78 -42.50
N GLN A 230 20.45 13.12 -41.27
CA GLN A 230 21.30 13.79 -40.27
C GLN A 230 21.84 12.75 -39.28
N GLU A 231 23.16 12.62 -39.22
CA GLU A 231 23.86 11.88 -38.17
C GLU A 231 24.07 12.82 -36.97
N GLU A 232 23.77 12.35 -35.76
CA GLU A 232 24.02 13.08 -34.51
C GLU A 232 25.04 12.34 -33.64
N ILE A 233 26.03 13.08 -33.14
CA ILE A 233 27.03 12.56 -32.19
C ILE A 233 27.05 13.48 -30.96
N ILE A 234 26.93 12.88 -29.77
CA ILE A 234 27.00 13.59 -28.48
C ILE A 234 28.36 13.32 -27.85
N PHE A 235 29.07 14.39 -27.49
CA PHE A 235 30.34 14.35 -26.79
C PHE A 235 30.16 14.69 -25.31
N THR A 236 30.67 13.82 -24.44
CA THR A 236 30.75 14.09 -23.00
C THR A 236 31.95 14.99 -22.68
N PRO A 237 31.97 15.71 -21.54
CA PRO A 237 33.10 16.54 -21.11
C PRO A 237 34.45 15.84 -21.25
N GLN A 238 34.53 14.57 -20.87
CA GLN A 238 35.76 13.79 -20.90
C GLN A 238 36.31 13.58 -22.33
N GLN A 239 35.45 13.63 -23.35
CA GLN A 239 35.82 13.38 -24.74
C GLN A 239 36.33 14.64 -25.46
N TYR A 240 35.81 15.82 -25.11
CA TYR A 240 36.22 17.09 -25.74
C TYR A 240 37.26 17.88 -24.95
N LEU A 241 37.50 17.49 -23.70
CA LEU A 241 38.54 18.07 -22.86
C LEU A 241 39.92 17.57 -23.27
N VAL A 242 40.84 18.50 -23.40
CA VAL A 242 42.28 18.23 -23.56
C VAL A 242 42.78 17.48 -22.32
N GLU A 243 43.80 16.61 -22.46
CA GLU A 243 44.28 15.70 -21.40
C GLU A 243 44.53 16.40 -20.06
N ASN A 244 45.14 17.61 -20.09
CA ASN A 244 45.43 18.40 -18.90
C ASN A 244 44.20 18.98 -18.19
N LEU A 245 43.02 18.93 -18.81
CA LEU A 245 41.76 19.51 -18.32
C LEU A 245 40.71 18.45 -17.96
N ARG A 246 40.99 17.15 -18.14
CA ARG A 246 40.04 16.04 -17.93
C ARG A 246 39.54 15.85 -16.47
N GLY A 247 40.07 16.61 -15.51
CA GLY A 247 39.60 16.62 -14.11
C GLY A 247 38.70 17.80 -13.75
N ILE A 248 38.52 18.76 -14.65
CA ILE A 248 37.71 19.95 -14.39
C ILE A 248 36.24 19.61 -14.65
N GLN A 249 35.35 19.99 -13.73
CA GLN A 249 33.91 19.76 -13.86
C GLN A 249 33.11 21.04 -14.20
N ARG A 250 33.74 22.23 -14.09
CA ARG A 250 33.06 23.52 -14.24
C ARG A 250 33.85 24.49 -15.13
N ILE A 251 33.12 25.27 -15.92
CA ILE A 251 33.64 26.35 -16.75
C ILE A 251 33.62 27.67 -15.93
N PRO A 252 34.75 28.39 -15.80
CA PRO A 252 34.80 29.68 -15.13
C PRO A 252 34.06 30.78 -15.91
N THR A 253 33.76 31.89 -15.25
CA THR A 253 33.07 33.04 -15.84
C THR A 253 34.00 33.86 -16.73
N ASN A 254 33.54 34.26 -17.91
CA ASN A 254 34.24 35.12 -18.87
C ASN A 254 35.64 34.65 -19.30
N THR A 255 35.93 33.35 -19.15
CA THR A 255 37.20 32.76 -19.59
C THR A 255 37.00 31.89 -20.83
N PRO A 256 37.83 32.05 -21.89
CA PRO A 256 37.75 31.22 -23.09
C PRO A 256 38.23 29.80 -22.79
N PHE A 257 37.31 28.85 -22.81
CA PHE A 257 37.56 27.45 -22.51
C PHE A 257 37.69 26.64 -23.81
N ARG A 258 38.90 26.19 -24.14
CA ARG A 258 39.17 25.49 -25.40
C ARG A 258 38.79 24.02 -25.32
N PHE A 259 38.10 23.53 -26.33
CA PHE A 259 37.81 22.11 -26.50
C PHE A 259 38.37 21.59 -27.84
N GLN A 260 38.68 20.30 -27.87
CA GLN A 260 39.21 19.62 -29.04
C GLN A 260 38.71 18.18 -29.06
N VAL A 261 38.13 17.77 -30.19
CA VAL A 261 37.62 16.41 -30.40
C VAL A 261 38.21 15.85 -31.69
N GLU A 262 38.58 14.58 -31.66
CA GLU A 262 39.00 13.82 -32.83
C GLU A 262 37.85 12.97 -33.33
N LEU A 263 37.53 13.10 -34.62
CA LEU A 263 36.43 12.42 -35.29
C LEU A 263 37.00 11.43 -36.29
N ASN A 264 36.49 10.20 -36.26
CA ASN A 264 36.76 9.17 -37.26
C ASN A 264 35.84 9.35 -38.49
N LYS A 265 35.84 10.57 -39.03
CA LYS A 265 35.10 10.96 -40.24
C LYS A 265 35.98 11.86 -41.09
N SER A 266 35.93 11.70 -42.40
CA SER A 266 36.63 12.60 -43.33
C SER A 266 36.04 14.00 -43.30
N LYS A 267 36.87 15.04 -43.47
CA LYS A 267 36.41 16.45 -43.52
C LYS A 267 35.31 16.68 -44.57
N LYS A 268 35.31 15.89 -45.65
CA LYS A 268 34.33 15.99 -46.74
C LYS A 268 32.94 15.46 -46.36
N SER A 269 32.82 14.57 -45.37
CA SER A 269 31.51 14.06 -44.93
C SER A 269 30.80 15.00 -43.96
N LEU A 270 31.54 15.89 -43.30
CA LEU A 270 31.04 16.89 -42.34
C LEU A 270 30.48 18.14 -43.04
N VAL A 271 29.58 17.94 -44.01
CA VAL A 271 28.87 19.02 -44.70
C VAL A 271 27.70 19.48 -43.83
N ASN A 272 27.45 20.79 -43.78
CA ASN A 272 26.36 21.41 -43.00
C ASN A 272 26.33 20.99 -41.53
N TYR A 273 27.50 20.98 -40.87
CA TYR A 273 27.58 20.66 -39.46
C TYR A 273 26.95 21.77 -38.60
N ARG A 274 26.22 21.39 -37.55
CA ARG A 274 25.70 22.26 -36.50
C ARG A 274 26.16 21.72 -35.15
N LEU A 275 26.66 22.61 -34.30
CA LEU A 275 27.13 22.27 -32.97
C LEU A 275 26.19 22.92 -31.95
N GLU A 276 25.56 22.10 -31.13
CA GLU A 276 24.59 22.51 -30.11
C GLU A 276 25.10 22.14 -28.72
N ILE A 277 24.75 22.96 -27.74
CA ILE A 277 25.02 22.71 -26.34
C ILE A 277 23.83 21.94 -25.76
N VAL A 278 24.09 20.79 -25.15
CA VAL A 278 23.09 19.98 -24.46
C VAL A 278 23.39 20.05 -22.97
N HIS A 279 22.42 20.56 -22.20
CA HIS A 279 22.55 20.62 -20.75
C HIS A 279 22.65 19.19 -20.16
N PRO A 280 23.41 19.00 -19.08
CA PRO A 280 23.46 17.71 -18.38
C PRO A 280 22.10 17.30 -17.77
#